data_AF-A0A7S0HP29-F1
#
_entry.id   AF-A0A7S0HP29-F1
#
_cell.length_a   1.000
_cell.length_b   1.000
_cell.length_c   1.000
_cell.angle_alpha   90.00
_cell.angle_beta   90.00
_cell.angle_gamma   90.00
#
_symmetry.space_group_name_H-M   'P 1'
#
loop_
_entity.id
_entity.type
_entity.pdbx_description
1 polymer ?
#
loop_
_entity_poly.entity_id
_entity_poly.type
_entity_poly.pdbx_seq_one_letter_code
_entity_poly.pdbx_strand_id
1 'polypeptide(L)'
;GGGGGGRGSTPHAPRGRAAGGRGGGGGLRQPGDKTDFKKAPPGACLVGPESDIKKSAGYVCTMLRAGKPPPVMGIGPACVNQATKLLALAHSYLEEEQLDLYAQVDFPEYAESSSSAMVKLHVFQKAKRTNLAEVSEQIFVSATSEPDKVSGYIANCVREGPAKARLCITVAGPQPVLRALKAVFLARHHLAEDKLDLSIIPEFGKSDEGVSLVNIFVLSHAPGARL
;
A
#
# COMPACT_ATOMS: atom_id res chain seq x y z
N GLY A 1 -29.89 -29.38 -70.38
CA GLY A 1 -28.84 -30.28 -69.85
C GLY A 1 -28.49 -29.80 -68.46
N GLY A 2 -28.30 -30.62 -67.44
CA GLY A 2 -27.96 -32.03 -67.41
C GLY A 2 -26.81 -32.19 -66.41
N GLY A 3 -27.02 -32.99 -65.36
CA GLY A 3 -26.00 -33.45 -64.39
C GLY A 3 -25.78 -32.50 -63.20
N GLY A 4 -25.77 -32.92 -61.93
CA GLY A 4 -25.80 -34.27 -61.35
C GLY A 4 -24.73 -34.40 -60.27
N GLY A 5 -25.12 -34.92 -59.09
CA GLY A 5 -24.22 -35.45 -58.05
C GLY A 5 -23.93 -34.47 -56.90
N GLY A 6 -24.00 -34.84 -55.63
CA GLY A 6 -24.24 -36.14 -55.01
C GLY A 6 -23.88 -36.02 -53.53
N ARG A 7 -24.80 -36.46 -52.67
CA ARG A 7 -24.64 -36.53 -51.21
C ARG A 7 -23.78 -37.75 -50.83
N GLY A 8 -22.99 -37.62 -49.75
CA GLY A 8 -22.51 -38.74 -48.92
C GLY A 8 -21.96 -38.15 -47.62
N SER A 9 -22.64 -38.23 -46.48
CA SER A 9 -22.80 -39.35 -45.52
C SER A 9 -21.49 -39.75 -44.80
N THR A 10 -21.60 -39.71 -43.47
CA THR A 10 -20.64 -39.75 -42.35
C THR A 10 -20.08 -41.16 -42.04
N PRO A 11 -19.58 -41.48 -40.82
CA PRO A 11 -18.25 -41.20 -40.26
C PRO A 11 -17.51 -42.49 -39.83
N HIS A 12 -16.19 -42.43 -39.60
CA HIS A 12 -15.49 -43.49 -38.86
C HIS A 12 -14.65 -42.92 -37.72
N ALA A 13 -15.07 -43.26 -36.49
CA ALA A 13 -14.18 -43.45 -35.35
C ALA A 13 -13.80 -44.94 -35.27
N PRO A 14 -12.66 -45.28 -34.64
CA PRO A 14 -12.81 -46.07 -33.41
C PRO A 14 -11.90 -45.62 -32.26
N ARG A 15 -12.40 -46.02 -31.09
CA ARG A 15 -11.87 -45.86 -29.72
C ARG A 15 -10.49 -46.48 -29.52
N GLY A 16 -9.67 -45.80 -28.72
CA GLY A 16 -8.58 -46.38 -27.93
C GLY A 16 -8.58 -45.74 -26.54
N ARG A 17 -8.84 -46.54 -25.50
CA ARG A 17 -9.04 -46.16 -24.10
C ARG A 17 -7.94 -46.82 -23.27
N ALA A 18 -7.16 -46.06 -22.53
CA ALA A 18 -6.41 -46.47 -21.33
C ALA A 18 -6.20 -45.18 -20.50
N ALA A 19 -6.84 -44.94 -19.35
CA ALA A 19 -6.81 -45.63 -18.06
C ALA A 19 -5.44 -45.57 -17.36
N GLY A 20 -5.37 -44.75 -16.29
CA GLY A 20 -4.46 -44.96 -15.16
C GLY A 20 -3.42 -43.87 -14.93
N GLY A 21 -3.57 -43.11 -13.83
CA GLY A 21 -2.49 -42.27 -13.31
C GLY A 21 -2.93 -41.13 -12.40
N ARG A 22 -3.27 -41.45 -11.15
CA ARG A 22 -3.42 -40.48 -10.04
C ARG A 22 -2.03 -39.98 -9.59
N GLY A 23 -1.96 -38.72 -9.21
CA GLY A 23 -0.83 -38.03 -8.58
C GLY A 23 -0.46 -36.80 -9.41
N GLY A 24 -0.37 -35.57 -8.92
CA GLY A 24 -0.36 -34.96 -7.59
C GLY A 24 0.06 -33.50 -7.82
N GLY A 25 -0.38 -32.56 -6.98
CA GLY A 25 0.25 -31.23 -6.85
C GLY A 25 0.21 -30.30 -8.08
N GLY A 26 -0.97 -29.81 -8.46
CA GLY A 26 -1.11 -28.77 -9.49
C GLY A 26 -0.89 -27.36 -8.95
N GLY A 27 0.35 -26.97 -8.68
CA GLY A 27 0.72 -25.58 -8.46
C GLY A 27 0.57 -24.77 -9.74
N LEU A 28 -0.42 -23.89 -9.79
CA LEU A 28 -0.55 -22.88 -10.84
C LEU A 28 0.42 -21.73 -10.54
N ARG A 29 1.66 -21.88 -11.00
CA ARG A 29 2.60 -20.77 -11.19
C ARG A 29 2.50 -20.30 -12.65
N GLN A 30 2.05 -19.07 -12.86
CA GLN A 30 2.27 -18.37 -14.12
C GLN A 30 3.58 -17.55 -14.04
N PRO A 31 4.38 -17.51 -15.13
CA PRO A 31 5.61 -16.74 -15.21
C PRO A 31 5.35 -15.34 -15.79
N GLY A 32 5.71 -14.28 -15.05
CA GLY A 32 5.66 -12.90 -15.53
C GLY A 32 6.03 -11.92 -14.42
N ASP A 33 7.25 -11.42 -14.47
CA ASP A 33 7.88 -10.38 -13.64
C ASP A 33 7.89 -10.57 -12.11
N LYS A 34 8.96 -11.22 -11.63
CA LYS A 34 9.24 -11.32 -10.20
C LYS A 34 9.76 -9.98 -9.71
N THR A 35 8.91 -9.23 -9.03
CA THR A 35 9.39 -8.31 -8.00
C THR A 35 10.25 -9.14 -7.04
N ASP A 36 11.56 -8.94 -7.09
CA ASP A 36 12.58 -9.71 -6.37
C ASP A 36 12.50 -9.41 -4.86
N PHE A 37 11.43 -9.85 -4.20
CA PHE A 37 11.37 -9.95 -2.74
C PHE A 37 12.28 -11.12 -2.32
N LYS A 38 13.60 -10.92 -2.36
CA LYS A 38 14.61 -11.98 -2.13
C LYS A 38 14.53 -12.65 -0.75
N LYS A 39 13.71 -12.16 0.18
CA LYS A 39 13.13 -12.89 1.33
C LYS A 39 12.17 -11.93 2.05
N ALA A 40 10.90 -11.93 1.65
CA ALA A 40 9.89 -11.26 2.45
C ALA A 40 9.87 -11.86 3.87
N PRO A 41 9.90 -11.04 4.94
CA PRO A 41 9.82 -11.58 6.28
C PRO A 41 8.51 -12.36 6.47
N PRO A 42 8.51 -13.50 7.19
CA PRO A 42 7.30 -14.25 7.47
C PRO A 42 6.21 -13.34 8.05
N GLY A 43 5.00 -13.41 7.48
CA GLY A 43 3.86 -12.60 7.90
C GLY A 43 3.74 -11.21 7.26
N ALA A 44 4.68 -10.78 6.42
CA ALA A 44 4.56 -9.52 5.69
C ALA A 44 3.46 -9.53 4.63
N CYS A 45 2.78 -8.39 4.46
CA CYS A 45 1.86 -8.14 3.36
C CYS A 45 2.64 -7.53 2.19
N LEU A 46 2.99 -8.33 1.19
CA LEU A 46 3.67 -7.86 -0.01
C LEU A 46 2.67 -7.28 -1.00
N VAL A 47 2.98 -6.10 -1.54
CA VAL A 47 2.13 -5.39 -2.47
C VAL A 47 2.90 -5.13 -3.76
N GLY A 48 2.36 -5.66 -4.86
CA GLY A 48 2.80 -5.40 -6.24
C GLY A 48 1.89 -4.39 -6.95
N PRO A 49 2.21 -4.02 -8.21
CA PRO A 49 1.46 -3.02 -8.98
C PRO A 49 -0.01 -3.40 -9.22
N GLU A 50 -0.26 -4.70 -9.39
CA GLU A 50 -1.58 -5.28 -9.71
C GLU A 50 -2.23 -5.99 -8.50
N SER A 51 -1.71 -5.78 -7.30
CA SER A 51 -2.29 -6.41 -6.10
C SER A 51 -3.75 -6.01 -5.91
N ASP A 52 -4.58 -6.99 -5.57
CA ASP A 52 -5.96 -6.78 -5.17
C ASP A 52 -6.01 -6.09 -3.80
N ILE A 53 -6.10 -4.76 -3.82
CA ILE A 53 -6.05 -3.94 -2.61
C ILE A 53 -7.17 -4.28 -1.62
N LYS A 54 -8.33 -4.79 -2.08
CA LYS A 54 -9.44 -5.15 -1.19
C LYS A 54 -9.12 -6.40 -0.40
N LYS A 55 -8.60 -7.44 -1.08
CA LYS A 55 -8.16 -8.67 -0.41
C LYS A 55 -7.02 -8.41 0.56
N SER A 56 -6.02 -7.64 0.13
CA SER A 56 -4.86 -7.34 0.95
C SER A 56 -5.24 -6.42 2.14
N ALA A 57 -6.16 -5.47 1.98
CA ALA A 57 -6.72 -4.70 3.11
C ALA A 57 -7.47 -5.62 4.10
N GLY A 58 -8.29 -6.55 3.61
CA GLY A 58 -8.96 -7.55 4.45
C GLY A 58 -7.98 -8.42 5.25
N TYR A 59 -6.86 -8.82 4.63
CA TYR A 59 -5.77 -9.51 5.33
C TYR A 59 -5.18 -8.63 6.45
N VAL A 60 -4.84 -7.37 6.18
CA VAL A 60 -4.32 -6.44 7.20
C VAL A 60 -5.32 -6.26 8.34
N CYS A 61 -6.60 -6.05 8.06
CA CYS A 61 -7.63 -5.93 9.10
C CYS A 61 -7.73 -7.21 9.95
N THR A 62 -7.69 -8.39 9.32
CA THR A 62 -7.73 -9.68 10.04
C THR A 62 -6.55 -9.81 11.01
N MET A 63 -5.35 -9.47 10.54
CA MET A 63 -4.13 -9.56 11.32
C MET A 63 -4.06 -8.48 12.41
N LEU A 64 -4.60 -7.28 12.16
CA LEU A 64 -4.80 -6.24 13.17
C LEU A 64 -5.73 -6.75 14.29
N ARG A 65 -6.90 -7.29 13.96
CA ARG A 65 -7.84 -7.86 14.94
C ARG A 65 -7.22 -8.99 15.76
N ALA A 66 -6.30 -9.76 15.17
CA ALA A 66 -5.54 -10.80 15.85
C ALA A 66 -4.39 -10.26 16.74
N GLY A 67 -4.20 -8.94 16.84
CA GLY A 67 -3.13 -8.30 17.60
C GLY A 67 -1.73 -8.51 17.00
N LYS A 68 -1.64 -8.91 15.73
CA LYS A 68 -0.38 -9.23 15.03
C LYS A 68 -0.34 -8.50 13.68
N PRO A 69 -0.38 -7.16 13.65
CA PRO A 69 -0.40 -6.41 12.40
C PRO A 69 0.82 -6.76 11.52
N PRO A 70 0.61 -7.00 10.22
CA PRO A 70 1.68 -7.37 9.31
C PRO A 70 2.37 -6.09 8.81
N PRO A 71 3.70 -6.08 8.64
CA PRO A 71 4.33 -5.01 7.88
C PRO A 71 3.84 -5.06 6.44
N VAL A 72 3.51 -3.92 5.85
CA VAL A 72 3.15 -3.80 4.44
C VAL A 72 4.37 -3.35 3.66
N MET A 73 4.71 -4.04 2.57
CA MET A 73 5.94 -3.79 1.82
C MET A 73 5.66 -3.67 0.32
N GLY A 74 6.38 -2.75 -0.34
CA GLY A 74 6.28 -2.55 -1.78
C GLY A 74 7.55 -1.92 -2.35
N ILE A 75 7.88 -2.24 -3.59
CA ILE A 75 9.07 -1.72 -4.28
C ILE A 75 8.65 -0.88 -5.48
N GLY A 76 9.14 0.35 -5.53
CA GLY A 76 8.86 1.29 -6.61
C GLY A 76 7.49 1.98 -6.50
N PRO A 77 7.22 3.00 -7.34
CA PRO A 77 6.12 3.93 -7.12
C PRO A 77 4.75 3.26 -7.15
N ALA A 78 4.53 2.32 -8.09
CA ALA A 78 3.25 1.64 -8.25
C ALA A 78 2.89 0.79 -7.01
N CYS A 79 3.85 0.00 -6.50
CA CYS A 79 3.67 -0.82 -5.31
C CYS A 79 3.44 0.04 -4.06
N VAL A 80 4.20 1.13 -3.92
CA VAL A 80 4.10 2.08 -2.80
C VAL A 80 2.72 2.76 -2.77
N ASN A 81 2.20 3.12 -3.94
CA ASN A 81 0.84 3.63 -4.08
C ASN A 81 -0.23 2.62 -3.67
N GLN A 82 -0.11 1.37 -4.14
CA GLN A 82 -1.03 0.30 -3.75
C GLN A 82 -0.96 0.01 -2.25
N ALA A 83 0.24 0.00 -1.64
CA ALA A 83 0.42 -0.18 -0.21
C ALA A 83 -0.26 0.93 0.60
N THR A 84 -0.16 2.18 0.14
CA THR A 84 -0.80 3.33 0.81
C THR A 84 -2.31 3.29 0.68
N LYS A 85 -2.84 3.03 -0.52
CA LYS A 85 -4.28 2.87 -0.78
C LYS A 85 -4.89 1.71 0.01
N LEU A 86 -4.14 0.61 0.13
CA LEU A 86 -4.51 -0.52 0.95
C LEU A 86 -4.69 -0.13 2.42
N LEU A 87 -3.78 0.68 2.98
CA LEU A 87 -3.92 1.14 4.36
C LEU A 87 -5.10 2.10 4.52
N ALA A 88 -5.37 2.96 3.54
CA ALA A 88 -6.55 3.81 3.52
C ALA A 88 -7.85 2.98 3.53
N LEU A 89 -7.89 1.91 2.73
CA LEU A 89 -9.05 1.01 2.69
C LEU A 89 -9.19 0.18 3.97
N ALA A 90 -8.07 -0.29 4.53
CA ALA A 90 -8.08 -0.98 5.82
C ALA A 90 -8.57 -0.05 6.94
N HIS A 91 -8.19 1.23 6.92
CA HIS A 91 -8.64 2.24 7.88
C HIS A 91 -10.17 2.46 7.81
N SER A 92 -10.76 2.45 6.61
CA SER A 92 -12.23 2.52 6.45
C SER A 92 -12.94 1.24 6.89
N TYR A 93 -12.36 0.05 6.66
CA TYR A 93 -12.96 -1.21 7.10
C TYR A 93 -13.03 -1.37 8.63
N LEU A 94 -12.20 -0.64 9.37
CA LEU A 94 -12.16 -0.69 10.83
C LEU A 94 -13.07 0.35 11.50
N GLU A 95 -13.74 1.20 10.72
CA GLU A 95 -14.55 2.30 11.22
C GLU A 95 -15.73 1.84 12.09
N GLU A 96 -16.47 0.83 11.62
CA GLU A 96 -17.63 0.27 12.34
C GLU A 96 -17.22 -0.37 13.67
N GLU A 97 -16.00 -0.89 13.77
CA GLU A 97 -15.45 -1.51 14.98
C GLU A 97 -14.81 -0.51 15.95
N GLN A 98 -14.79 0.78 15.60
CA GLN A 98 -14.08 1.83 16.35
C GLN A 98 -12.58 1.51 16.57
N LEU A 99 -12.03 0.65 15.71
CA LEU A 99 -10.62 0.33 15.66
C LEU A 99 -9.89 1.34 14.76
N ASP A 100 -8.61 1.50 15.04
CA ASP A 100 -7.77 2.41 14.28
C ASP A 100 -6.42 1.78 13.97
N LEU A 101 -5.80 2.24 12.90
CA LEU A 101 -4.49 1.82 12.46
C LEU A 101 -3.62 3.05 12.19
N TYR A 102 -2.34 2.90 12.45
CA TYR A 102 -1.34 3.84 12.00
C TYR A 102 -0.14 3.07 11.45
N ALA A 103 0.62 3.73 10.58
CA ALA A 103 1.82 3.15 10.02
C ALA A 103 3.03 4.04 10.24
N GLN A 104 4.14 3.45 10.66
CA GLN A 104 5.44 4.13 10.59
C GLN A 104 6.11 3.80 9.26
N VAL A 105 6.60 4.85 8.58
CA VAL A 105 7.21 4.74 7.27
C VAL A 105 8.70 4.47 7.41
N ASP A 106 9.16 3.38 6.84
CA ASP A 106 10.58 2.99 6.80
C ASP A 106 11.03 2.72 5.36
N PHE A 107 12.29 3.05 5.07
CA PHE A 107 13.00 2.71 3.84
C PHE A 107 14.30 2.01 4.24
N PRO A 108 14.28 0.67 4.45
CA PRO A 108 15.42 -0.07 5.00
C PRO A 108 16.72 0.13 4.21
N GLU A 109 16.60 0.28 2.90
CA GLU A 109 17.66 0.71 2.00
C GLU A 109 17.15 1.96 1.28
N TYR A 110 17.53 3.14 1.78
CA TYR A 110 17.14 4.40 1.16
C TYR A 110 17.76 4.49 -0.24
N ALA A 111 16.93 4.37 -1.27
CA ALA A 111 17.34 4.50 -2.66
C ALA A 111 16.94 5.88 -3.19
N GLU A 112 17.86 6.61 -3.80
CA GLU A 112 17.53 7.84 -4.54
C GLU A 112 16.64 7.52 -5.75
N SER A 113 17.01 6.46 -6.48
CA SER A 113 16.21 5.94 -7.60
C SER A 113 14.80 5.59 -7.14
N SER A 114 13.81 6.03 -7.92
CA SER A 114 12.41 5.76 -7.61
C SER A 114 12.02 4.31 -7.90
N SER A 115 12.63 3.66 -8.90
CA SER A 115 12.25 2.30 -9.33
C SER A 115 12.65 1.21 -8.33
N SER A 116 13.71 1.42 -7.56
CA SER A 116 14.22 0.46 -6.58
C SER A 116 13.88 0.81 -5.14
N ALA A 117 13.16 1.91 -4.89
CA ALA A 117 12.81 2.34 -3.53
C ALA A 117 11.85 1.33 -2.88
N MET A 118 12.34 0.61 -1.87
CA MET A 118 11.53 -0.31 -1.07
C MET A 118 10.97 0.41 0.15
N VAL A 119 9.65 0.53 0.23
CA VAL A 119 8.97 0.98 1.44
C VAL A 119 8.62 -0.20 2.34
N LYS A 120 8.77 -0.01 3.63
CA LYS A 120 8.23 -0.87 4.68
C LYS A 120 7.37 -0.03 5.60
N LEU A 121 6.08 -0.32 5.60
CA LEU A 121 5.10 0.33 6.47
C LEU A 121 4.88 -0.57 7.69
N HIS A 122 5.38 -0.13 8.83
CA HIS A 122 5.16 -0.82 10.10
C HIS A 122 3.77 -0.47 10.60
N VAL A 123 2.84 -1.41 10.46
CA VAL A 123 1.44 -1.20 10.85
C VAL A 123 1.25 -1.50 12.33
N PHE A 124 0.49 -0.65 13.01
CA PHE A 124 0.15 -0.80 14.41
C PHE A 124 -1.34 -0.60 14.59
N GLN A 125 -1.90 -1.30 15.58
CA GLN A 125 -3.25 -1.07 16.05
C GLN A 125 -3.24 0.04 17.10
N LYS A 126 -4.21 0.94 17.00
CA LYS A 126 -4.50 1.95 18.02
C LYS A 126 -5.85 1.63 18.67
N ALA A 127 -5.92 1.77 19.99
CA ALA A 127 -7.11 1.39 20.77
C ALA A 127 -8.28 2.37 20.64
N LYS A 128 -8.02 3.61 20.20
CA LYS A 128 -9.03 4.66 20.03
C LYS A 128 -8.88 5.32 18.66
N ARG A 129 -9.99 5.50 17.96
CA ARG A 129 -9.99 6.17 16.67
C ARG A 129 -9.51 7.62 16.76
N THR A 130 -8.63 7.99 15.85
CA THR A 130 -8.08 9.32 15.71
C THR A 130 -9.09 10.20 15.00
N ASN A 131 -9.43 11.36 15.58
CA ASN A 131 -10.22 12.35 14.86
C ASN A 131 -9.33 13.07 13.85
N LEU A 132 -9.55 12.80 12.56
CA LEU A 132 -8.80 13.35 11.43
C LEU A 132 -9.47 14.58 10.79
N ALA A 133 -10.64 15.00 11.27
CA ALA A 133 -11.40 16.10 10.67
C ALA A 133 -10.72 17.48 10.84
N GLU A 134 -9.90 17.63 11.88
CA GLU A 134 -9.16 18.86 12.14
C GLU A 134 -7.78 18.79 11.49
N VAL A 135 -7.66 19.40 10.31
CA VAL A 135 -6.40 19.66 9.62
C VAL A 135 -6.11 21.14 9.74
N SER A 136 -4.98 21.50 10.33
CA SER A 136 -4.56 22.91 10.36
C SER A 136 -3.65 23.27 9.20
N GLU A 137 -2.88 22.30 8.69
CA GLU A 137 -1.99 22.49 7.56
C GLU A 137 -2.21 21.39 6.52
N GLN A 138 -2.47 21.77 5.28
CA GLN A 138 -2.62 20.84 4.16
C GLN A 138 -1.62 21.17 3.06
N ILE A 139 -0.79 20.19 2.69
CA ILE A 139 0.18 20.34 1.61
C ILE A 139 -0.07 19.34 0.49
N PHE A 140 0.23 19.76 -0.73
CA PHE A 140 0.12 18.94 -1.92
C PHE A 140 1.50 18.50 -2.37
N VAL A 141 1.70 17.19 -2.50
CA VAL A 141 2.93 16.62 -3.06
C VAL A 141 2.63 16.15 -4.47
N SER A 142 3.49 16.56 -5.42
CA SER A 142 3.37 16.24 -6.84
C SER A 142 4.51 15.33 -7.31
N ALA A 143 4.52 14.99 -8.59
CA ALA A 143 5.57 14.16 -9.19
C ALA A 143 6.92 14.89 -9.29
N THR A 144 6.95 16.22 -9.07
CA THR A 144 8.17 17.06 -9.11
C THR A 144 8.62 17.52 -7.72
N SER A 145 7.80 17.38 -6.68
CA SER A 145 8.14 17.80 -5.31
C SER A 145 9.37 17.08 -4.74
N GLU A 146 10.38 17.81 -4.28
CA GLU A 146 11.61 17.22 -3.73
C GLU A 146 11.39 16.71 -2.29
N PRO A 147 11.65 15.42 -1.99
CA PRO A 147 11.43 14.86 -0.66
C PRO A 147 12.15 15.60 0.47
N ASP A 148 13.37 16.09 0.25
CA ASP A 148 14.16 16.83 1.25
C ASP A 148 13.53 18.19 1.63
N LYS A 149 12.96 18.90 0.65
CA LYS A 149 12.25 20.16 0.92
C LYS A 149 10.95 19.92 1.67
N VAL A 150 10.19 18.91 1.23
CA VAL A 150 8.92 18.52 1.88
C VAL A 150 9.18 18.01 3.31
N SER A 151 10.26 17.27 3.55
CA SER A 151 10.60 16.76 4.87
C SER A 151 11.02 17.87 5.85
N GLY A 152 11.74 18.89 5.38
CA GLY A 152 12.04 20.08 6.16
C GLY A 152 10.78 20.83 6.59
N TYR A 153 9.82 20.99 5.65
CA TYR A 153 8.52 21.60 5.96
C TYR A 153 7.71 20.77 6.96
N ILE A 154 7.60 19.43 6.77
CA ILE A 154 6.93 18.52 7.71
C ILE A 154 7.53 18.68 9.12
N ALA A 155 8.86 18.64 9.24
CA ALA A 155 9.54 18.76 10.52
C ALA A 155 9.27 20.11 11.19
N ASN A 156 9.26 21.21 10.43
CA ASN A 156 8.92 22.53 10.97
C ASN A 156 7.48 22.57 11.51
N CYS A 157 6.50 22.10 10.73
CA CYS A 157 5.11 22.01 11.18
C CYS A 157 5.01 21.20 12.47
N VAL A 158 5.62 20.02 12.52
CA VAL A 158 5.54 19.14 13.69
C VAL A 158 6.14 19.78 14.96
N ARG A 159 7.22 20.57 14.84
CA ARG A 159 7.84 21.29 15.97
C ARG A 159 6.94 22.36 16.57
N GLU A 160 6.02 22.94 15.79
CA GLU A 160 5.03 23.89 16.29
C GLU A 160 3.98 23.23 17.21
N GLY A 161 3.88 21.90 17.16
CA GLY A 161 3.07 21.08 18.05
C GLY A 161 1.65 20.82 17.55
N PRO A 162 0.96 19.79 18.08
CA PRO A 162 -0.33 19.32 17.57
C PRO A 162 -1.49 20.31 17.76
N ALA A 163 -1.35 21.27 18.67
CA ALA A 163 -2.32 22.35 18.85
C ALA A 163 -2.29 23.39 17.71
N LYS A 164 -1.21 23.40 16.91
CA LYS A 164 -0.98 24.35 15.82
C LYS A 164 -0.86 23.68 14.45
N ALA A 165 -0.31 22.46 14.42
CA ALA A 165 0.01 21.76 13.18
C ALA A 165 -0.48 20.30 13.21
N ARG A 166 -1.73 20.08 12.79
CA ARG A 166 -2.24 18.77 12.36
C ARG A 166 -2.09 18.73 10.84
N LEU A 167 -0.99 18.14 10.40
CA LEU A 167 -0.56 18.17 9.00
C LEU A 167 -1.20 17.03 8.19
N CYS A 168 -1.76 17.38 7.04
CA CYS A 168 -2.24 16.45 6.03
C CYS A 168 -1.47 16.63 4.72
N ILE A 169 -0.99 15.53 4.15
CA ILE A 169 -0.34 15.51 2.84
C ILE A 169 -1.29 14.91 1.82
N THR A 170 -1.74 15.68 0.84
CA THR A 170 -2.60 15.20 -0.24
C THR A 170 -1.76 14.85 -1.47
N VAL A 171 -2.02 13.66 -2.02
CA VAL A 171 -1.30 13.12 -3.18
C VAL A 171 -2.23 12.46 -4.18
N ALA A 172 -1.81 12.47 -5.45
CA ALA A 172 -2.52 11.87 -6.58
C ALA A 172 -1.58 10.99 -7.41
N GLY A 173 -1.72 9.66 -7.30
CA GLY A 173 -0.99 8.71 -8.14
C GLY A 173 0.41 8.32 -7.64
N PRO A 174 1.12 7.46 -8.41
CA PRO A 174 2.23 6.69 -7.86
C PRO A 174 3.47 7.46 -7.44
N GLN A 175 3.96 8.36 -8.29
CA GLN A 175 5.18 9.12 -8.02
C GLN A 175 4.99 10.12 -6.86
N PRO A 176 3.87 10.87 -6.78
CA PRO A 176 3.55 11.69 -5.61
C PRO A 176 3.53 10.93 -4.30
N VAL A 177 2.87 9.76 -4.25
CA VAL A 177 2.80 8.96 -3.02
C VAL A 177 4.20 8.53 -2.56
N LEU A 178 5.05 8.04 -3.48
CA LEU A 178 6.43 7.69 -3.14
C LEU A 178 7.21 8.88 -2.57
N ARG A 179 7.12 10.05 -3.22
CA ARG A 179 7.82 11.26 -2.76
C ARG A 179 7.32 11.71 -1.38
N ALA A 180 6.01 11.65 -1.13
CA ALA A 180 5.43 11.98 0.17
C ALA A 180 5.93 11.03 1.27
N LEU A 181 5.95 9.72 1.02
CA LEU A 181 6.45 8.75 2.01
C LEU A 181 7.95 8.90 2.26
N LYS A 182 8.76 9.17 1.22
CA LYS A 182 10.19 9.52 1.42
C LYS A 182 10.34 10.77 2.28
N ALA A 183 9.52 11.80 2.03
CA ALA A 183 9.56 13.03 2.81
C ALA A 183 9.19 12.78 4.29
N VAL A 184 8.16 11.97 4.56
CA VAL A 184 7.80 11.56 5.93
C VAL A 184 8.96 10.80 6.58
N PHE A 185 9.57 9.85 5.88
CA PHE A 185 10.74 9.11 6.38
C PHE A 185 11.91 10.03 6.73
N LEU A 186 12.27 10.97 5.86
CA LEU A 186 13.33 11.95 6.13
C LEU A 186 12.96 12.89 7.29
N ALA A 187 11.70 13.29 7.39
CA ALA A 187 11.24 14.15 8.49
C ALA A 187 11.36 13.45 9.85
N ARG A 188 11.15 12.13 9.92
CA ARG A 188 11.43 11.34 11.14
C ARG A 188 12.89 11.48 11.59
N HIS A 189 13.84 11.53 10.64
CA HIS A 189 15.26 11.72 10.96
C HIS A 189 15.54 13.13 11.46
N HIS A 190 14.96 14.16 10.82
CA HIS A 190 15.09 15.54 11.28
C HIS A 190 14.56 15.75 12.70
N LEU A 191 13.51 15.01 13.07
CA LEU A 191 12.82 15.11 14.36
C LEU A 191 13.41 14.22 15.45
N ALA A 192 14.38 13.36 15.12
CA ALA A 192 14.99 12.44 16.08
C ALA A 192 15.71 13.19 17.21
N GLU A 193 16.39 14.30 16.89
CA GLU A 193 17.05 15.16 17.89
C GLU A 193 16.04 15.85 18.82
N ASP A 194 14.84 16.15 18.31
CA ASP A 194 13.73 16.72 19.07
C ASP A 194 13.01 15.68 19.95
N LYS A 195 13.45 14.42 19.93
CA LYS A 195 12.78 13.28 20.58
C LYS A 195 11.33 13.13 20.13
N LEU A 196 11.10 13.34 18.84
CA LEU A 196 9.82 13.14 18.18
C LEU A 196 9.96 12.07 17.09
N ASP A 197 8.87 11.36 16.84
CA ASP A 197 8.72 10.40 15.75
C ASP A 197 7.38 10.62 15.06
N LEU A 198 7.26 10.12 13.82
CA LEU A 198 6.07 10.27 12.99
C LEU A 198 5.44 8.93 12.63
N SER A 199 4.11 8.95 12.66
CA SER A 199 3.26 7.92 12.09
C SER A 199 2.30 8.54 11.09
N ILE A 200 1.74 7.73 10.19
CA ILE A 200 0.75 8.17 9.22
C ILE A 200 -0.55 7.39 9.34
N ILE A 201 -1.66 8.07 9.03
CA ILE A 201 -2.95 7.45 8.75
C ILE A 201 -3.39 7.87 7.35
N PRO A 202 -3.40 6.96 6.36
CA PRO A 202 -3.93 7.25 5.04
C PRO A 202 -5.45 7.21 5.01
N GLU A 203 -6.09 8.10 4.25
CA GLU A 203 -7.51 8.04 3.88
C GLU A 203 -7.71 8.39 2.41
N PHE A 204 -8.80 7.91 1.80
CA PHE A 204 -9.18 8.36 0.47
C PHE A 204 -9.74 9.79 0.54
N GLY A 205 -9.16 10.67 -0.27
CA GLY A 205 -9.71 12.01 -0.49
C GLY A 205 -10.89 11.97 -1.46
N LYS A 206 -11.77 12.97 -1.36
CA LYS A 206 -12.83 13.19 -2.36
C LYS A 206 -12.20 13.83 -3.61
N SER A 207 -12.55 13.33 -4.79
CA SER A 207 -12.18 13.93 -6.07
C SER A 207 -13.35 13.82 -7.04
N ASP A 208 -13.67 14.92 -7.70
CA ASP A 208 -14.73 14.99 -8.70
C ASP A 208 -14.25 14.49 -10.08
N GLU A 209 -12.94 14.29 -10.26
CA GLU A 209 -12.30 14.00 -11.55
C GLU A 209 -11.92 12.50 -11.72
N GLY A 210 -12.39 11.64 -10.83
CA GLY A 210 -12.10 10.19 -10.88
C GLY A 210 -10.67 9.80 -10.51
N VAL A 211 -9.82 10.77 -10.17
CA VAL A 211 -8.47 10.52 -9.65
C VAL A 211 -8.58 10.06 -8.20
N SER A 212 -8.00 8.91 -7.86
CA SER A 212 -7.94 8.48 -6.46
C SER A 212 -6.95 9.37 -5.70
N LEU A 213 -7.46 10.39 -5.01
CA LEU A 213 -6.70 11.16 -4.05
C LEU A 213 -6.50 10.35 -2.77
N VAL A 214 -5.31 10.48 -2.20
CA VAL A 214 -5.00 9.93 -0.88
C VAL A 214 -4.53 11.09 0.00
N ASN A 215 -5.18 11.23 1.14
CA ASN A 215 -4.79 12.11 2.23
C ASN A 215 -3.95 11.30 3.21
N ILE A 216 -2.75 11.75 3.50
CA ILE A 216 -1.82 11.11 4.44
C ILE A 216 -1.74 12.04 5.65
N PHE A 217 -2.47 11.71 6.70
CA PHE A 217 -2.44 12.44 7.96
C PHE A 217 -1.19 12.08 8.74
N VAL A 218 -0.41 13.08 9.12
CA VAL A 218 0.85 12.90 9.85
C VAL A 218 0.60 13.12 11.34
N LEU A 219 0.96 12.12 12.14
CA LEU A 219 0.83 12.12 13.59
C LEU A 219 2.21 12.18 14.23
N SER A 220 2.46 13.19 15.07
CA SER A 220 3.67 13.27 15.88
C SER A 220 3.47 12.63 17.24
N HIS A 221 4.52 11.98 17.75
CA HIS A 221 4.51 11.33 19.05
C HIS A 221 5.93 11.11 19.57
N ALA A 222 6.06 10.71 20.84
CA ALA A 222 7.34 10.30 21.38
C ALA A 222 7.84 9.00 20.69
N PRO A 223 9.15 8.82 20.48
CA PRO A 223 9.72 7.59 19.95
C PRO A 223 9.28 6.36 20.73
N GLY A 224 8.85 5.32 20.01
CA GLY A 224 8.39 4.06 20.61
C GLY A 224 7.03 4.14 21.32
N ALA A 225 6.33 5.28 21.28
CA ALA A 225 4.99 5.38 21.82
C ALA A 225 4.03 4.40 21.11
N ARG A 226 3.23 3.68 21.91
CA ARG A 226 2.01 3.03 21.41
C ARG A 226 0.93 4.09 21.37
N LEU A 227 0.45 4.43 20.17
CA LEU A 227 -0.60 5.43 19.98
C LEU A 227 -1.97 4.90 20.40
#